data_AF-A0A8S2T4I9-F1
#
_entry.id   AF-A0A8S2T4I9-F1
#
_cell.length_a   1.000
_cell.length_b   1.000
_cell.length_c   1.000
_cell.angle_alpha   90.00
_cell.angle_beta   90.00
_cell.angle_gamma   90.00
#
_symmetry.space_group_name_H-M   'P 1'
#
loop_
_entity.id
_entity.type
_entity.pdbx_description
1 polymer ?
#
loop_
_entity_poly.entity_id
_entity_poly.type
_entity_poly.pdbx_seq_one_letter_code
_entity_poly.pdbx_strand_id
1 'polypeptide(L)'
;VNLLSDDFFQHFCLLFSIGNLNNTVEINVQVENEQASLELYQFYLSTIDYIQLFLFTNNLISVDEHNRLSQIFSKMKFSCVDKITIQYKYRDNVCRGNKQQDVYIDLRTNQFYILKEYEHSELRYIDAIVDFILTNESADKQLKLTLYIKKILQIYQRLVFPKSSGLLVTQEPL
;
A
#
# COMPACT_ATOMS: atom_id res chain seq x y z
N VAL A 1 -13.69 -1.61 5.97
CA VAL A 1 -14.82 -0.81 5.43
C VAL A 1 -14.23 0.43 4.78
N ASN A 2 -14.32 0.46 3.45
CA ASN A 2 -13.69 1.39 2.50
C ASN A 2 -13.70 2.84 2.98
N LEU A 3 -12.50 3.43 3.05
CA LEU A 3 -12.32 4.87 3.11
C LEU A 3 -12.66 5.42 1.71
N LEU A 4 -13.94 5.79 1.54
CA LEU A 4 -14.48 6.47 0.37
C LEU A 4 -14.22 5.70 -0.93
N SER A 5 -15.08 4.72 -1.26
CA SER A 5 -15.01 4.04 -2.55
C SER A 5 -15.01 5.06 -3.70
N ASP A 6 -14.43 4.70 -4.85
CA ASP A 6 -14.55 5.49 -6.07
C ASP A 6 -16.01 5.84 -6.40
N ASP A 7 -17.00 5.13 -5.85
CA ASP A 7 -18.40 5.57 -5.88
C ASP A 7 -18.60 6.94 -5.22
N PHE A 8 -18.01 7.24 -4.07
CA PHE A 8 -18.11 8.58 -3.47
C PHE A 8 -17.53 9.64 -4.41
N PHE A 9 -16.38 9.35 -5.04
CA PHE A 9 -15.73 10.29 -5.96
C PHE A 9 -16.48 10.44 -7.28
N GLN A 10 -17.03 9.36 -7.85
CA GLN A 10 -17.87 9.39 -9.04
C GLN A 10 -19.19 10.11 -8.76
N HIS A 11 -19.88 9.80 -7.65
CA HIS A 11 -21.11 10.46 -7.27
C HIS A 11 -20.88 11.94 -6.95
N PHE A 12 -19.78 12.30 -6.29
CA PHE A 12 -19.39 13.69 -6.05
C PHE A 12 -19.10 14.43 -7.37
N CYS A 13 -18.36 13.82 -8.31
CA CYS A 13 -18.13 14.42 -9.62
C CYS A 13 -19.41 14.64 -10.41
N LEU A 14 -20.31 13.66 -10.40
CA LEU A 14 -21.61 13.73 -11.08
C LEU A 14 -22.51 14.79 -10.45
N LEU A 15 -22.59 14.86 -9.12
CA LEU A 15 -23.38 15.86 -8.39
C LEU A 15 -22.91 17.29 -8.64
N PHE A 16 -21.61 17.51 -8.84
CA PHE A 16 -21.03 18.84 -9.00
C PHE A 16 -20.56 19.16 -10.43
N SER A 17 -20.88 18.31 -11.42
CA SER A 17 -20.46 18.46 -12.82
C SER A 17 -18.94 18.67 -12.99
N ILE A 18 -18.15 17.97 -12.18
CA ILE A 18 -16.68 18.06 -12.19
C ILE A 18 -16.16 17.11 -13.26
N GLY A 19 -15.64 17.65 -14.36
CA GLY A 19 -15.10 16.85 -15.48
C GLY A 19 -13.73 16.21 -15.19
N ASN A 20 -12.97 16.70 -14.21
CA ASN A 20 -11.69 16.11 -13.80
C ASN A 20 -11.37 16.41 -12.32
N LEU A 21 -11.40 15.36 -11.49
CA LEU A 21 -11.12 15.44 -10.05
C LEU A 21 -9.70 15.90 -9.73
N ASN A 22 -8.71 15.49 -10.53
CA ASN A 22 -7.29 15.77 -10.28
C ASN A 22 -6.96 17.28 -10.33
N ASN A 23 -7.79 18.07 -11.01
CA ASN A 23 -7.65 19.52 -11.10
C ASN A 23 -8.56 20.28 -10.12
N THR A 24 -9.38 19.56 -9.35
CA THR A 24 -10.47 20.15 -8.57
C THR A 24 -10.38 19.85 -7.09
N VAL A 25 -9.82 18.70 -6.71
CA VAL A 25 -9.54 18.32 -5.33
C VAL A 25 -8.03 18.20 -5.13
N GLU A 26 -7.47 19.07 -4.30
CA GLU A 26 -6.07 19.03 -3.90
C GLU A 26 -5.93 18.11 -2.66
N ILE A 27 -5.10 17.07 -2.76
CA ILE A 27 -4.78 16.18 -1.65
C ILE A 27 -3.53 16.71 -0.95
N ASN A 28 -3.63 17.10 0.31
CA ASN A 28 -2.50 17.54 1.11
C ASN A 28 -2.15 16.49 2.17
N VAL A 29 -0.92 16.00 2.12
CA VAL A 29 -0.41 14.96 3.00
C VAL A 29 0.56 15.63 3.96
N GLN A 30 0.24 15.55 5.24
CA GLN A 30 1.09 16.06 6.31
C GLN A 30 1.55 14.88 7.15
N VAL A 31 2.86 14.78 7.34
CA VAL A 31 3.49 13.75 8.16
C VAL A 31 4.29 14.40 9.29
N GLU A 32 4.34 13.73 10.43
CA GLU A 32 5.09 14.18 11.61
C GLU A 32 6.25 13.21 11.89
N ASN A 33 7.43 13.76 12.19
CA ASN A 33 8.66 13.00 12.51
C ASN A 33 9.05 11.96 11.44
N GLU A 34 9.24 12.41 10.20
CA GLU A 34 9.62 11.51 9.10
C GLU A 34 11.04 10.97 9.26
N GLN A 35 11.17 9.65 9.19
CA GLN A 35 12.43 8.93 9.28
C GLN A 35 12.48 7.83 8.21
N ALA A 36 13.68 7.47 7.74
CA ALA A 36 13.83 6.36 6.83
C ALA A 36 13.43 5.04 7.50
N SER A 37 12.57 4.26 6.85
CA SER A 37 12.17 2.94 7.34
C SER A 37 13.03 1.85 6.70
N LEU A 38 13.99 1.33 7.45
CA LEU A 38 14.89 0.29 6.95
C LEU A 38 14.14 -1.03 6.72
N GLU A 39 13.19 -1.38 7.58
CA GLU A 39 12.45 -2.63 7.48
C GLU A 39 11.50 -2.64 6.28
N LEU A 40 10.73 -1.56 6.10
CA LEU A 40 9.89 -1.40 4.93
C LEU A 40 10.73 -1.40 3.64
N TYR A 41 11.88 -0.74 3.64
CA TYR A 41 12.80 -0.76 2.50
C TYR A 41 13.33 -2.17 2.21
N GLN A 42 13.76 -2.92 3.23
CA GLN A 42 14.25 -4.29 3.07
C GLN A 42 13.15 -5.24 2.60
N PHE A 43 11.94 -5.11 3.17
CA PHE A 43 10.77 -5.83 2.71
C PHE A 43 10.52 -5.54 1.23
N TYR A 44 10.46 -4.27 0.84
CA TYR A 44 10.24 -3.90 -0.55
C TYR A 44 11.32 -4.48 -1.48
N LEU A 45 12.61 -4.29 -1.17
CA LEU A 45 13.72 -4.81 -1.98
C LEU A 45 13.66 -6.32 -2.17
N SER A 46 13.24 -7.04 -1.13
CA SER A 46 13.23 -8.50 -1.14
C SER A 46 12.03 -9.09 -1.89
N THR A 47 11.02 -8.29 -2.20
CA THR A 47 9.69 -8.82 -2.50
C THR A 47 9.06 -8.24 -3.76
N ILE A 48 9.35 -6.97 -4.08
CA ILE A 48 8.59 -6.26 -5.11
C ILE A 48 8.76 -6.87 -6.51
N ASP A 49 9.96 -7.33 -6.86
CA ASP A 49 10.22 -7.93 -8.17
C ASP A 49 9.48 -9.26 -8.32
N TYR A 50 9.41 -10.06 -7.26
CA TYR A 50 8.65 -11.30 -7.24
C TYR A 50 7.15 -11.04 -7.35
N ILE A 51 6.65 -10.03 -6.64
CA ILE A 51 5.24 -9.63 -6.71
C ILE A 51 4.91 -9.20 -8.15
N GLN A 52 5.71 -8.32 -8.74
CA GLN A 52 5.50 -7.83 -10.11
C GLN A 52 5.59 -8.95 -11.14
N LEU A 53 6.59 -9.83 -11.04
CA LEU A 53 6.75 -10.96 -11.95
C LEU A 53 5.56 -11.92 -11.84
N PHE A 54 5.10 -12.21 -10.62
CA PHE A 54 3.94 -13.06 -10.41
C PHE A 54 2.69 -12.47 -11.06
N LEU A 55 2.42 -11.18 -10.83
CA LEU A 55 1.28 -10.48 -11.42
C LEU A 55 1.30 -10.51 -12.94
N PHE A 56 2.47 -10.23 -13.52
CA PHE A 56 2.65 -10.20 -14.96
C PHE A 56 2.49 -11.59 -15.59
N THR A 57 3.17 -12.60 -15.05
CA THR A 57 3.13 -13.98 -15.59
C THR A 57 1.76 -14.65 -15.46
N ASN A 58 0.94 -14.23 -14.49
CA ASN A 58 -0.43 -14.71 -14.32
C ASN A 58 -1.48 -13.85 -15.04
N ASN A 59 -1.06 -12.89 -15.88
CA ASN A 59 -1.95 -11.96 -16.60
C ASN A 59 -2.90 -11.18 -15.67
N LEU A 60 -2.45 -10.86 -14.46
CA LEU A 60 -3.21 -10.07 -13.48
C LEU A 60 -3.03 -8.56 -13.70
N ILE A 61 -1.98 -8.16 -14.43
CA ILE A 61 -1.71 -6.79 -14.86
C ILE A 61 -1.29 -6.79 -16.34
N SER A 62 -1.48 -5.67 -17.05
CA SER A 62 -1.02 -5.51 -18.43
C SER A 62 0.49 -5.26 -18.50
N VAL A 63 1.07 -5.32 -19.71
CA VAL A 63 2.47 -4.93 -19.97
C VAL A 63 2.71 -3.47 -19.59
N ASP A 64 1.78 -2.57 -19.97
CA ASP A 64 1.89 -1.15 -19.68
C ASP A 64 1.86 -0.89 -18.16
N GLU A 65 0.98 -1.60 -17.46
CA GLU A 65 0.86 -1.48 -16.01
C GLU A 65 2.09 -2.05 -15.29
N HIS A 66 2.63 -3.17 -15.76
CA HIS A 66 3.90 -3.70 -15.26
C HIS A 66 5.05 -2.69 -15.40
N ASN A 67 5.19 -2.07 -16.58
CA ASN A 67 6.21 -1.06 -16.83
C ASN A 67 6.01 0.19 -15.95
N ARG A 68 4.76 0.64 -15.79
CA ARG A 68 4.41 1.77 -14.91
C ARG A 68 4.80 1.49 -13.46
N LEU A 69 4.44 0.32 -12.94
CA LEU A 69 4.77 -0.10 -11.58
C LEU A 69 6.27 -0.17 -11.37
N SER A 70 7.02 -0.80 -12.29
CA SER A 70 8.49 -0.84 -12.24
C SER A 70 9.11 0.56 -12.15
N GLN A 71 8.60 1.53 -12.92
CA GLN A 71 9.08 2.91 -12.86
C GLN A 71 8.79 3.60 -11.53
N ILE A 72 7.58 3.42 -10.98
CA ILE A 72 7.19 4.00 -9.70
C ILE A 72 8.04 3.43 -8.56
N PHE A 73 8.11 2.10 -8.51
CA PHE A 73 8.83 1.35 -7.50
C PHE A 73 10.33 1.69 -7.52
N SER A 74 10.96 1.84 -8.69
CA SER A 74 12.37 2.26 -8.79
C SER A 74 12.72 3.62 -8.16
N LYS A 75 11.72 4.48 -7.94
CA LYS A 75 11.88 5.83 -7.39
C LYS A 75 11.30 5.97 -5.98
N MET A 76 10.69 4.91 -5.47
CA MET A 76 9.96 4.94 -4.21
C MET A 76 10.93 5.10 -3.04
N LYS A 77 10.61 6.02 -2.13
CA LYS A 77 11.26 6.20 -0.84
C LYS A 77 10.35 5.67 0.26
N PHE A 78 10.95 5.15 1.32
CA PHE A 78 10.24 4.44 2.38
C PHE A 78 10.50 5.11 3.72
N SER A 79 9.44 5.63 4.33
CA SER A 79 9.53 6.37 5.58
C SER A 79 8.57 5.84 6.63
N CYS A 80 9.04 5.81 7.87
CA CYS A 80 8.18 5.69 9.03
C CYS A 80 7.93 7.09 9.63
N VAL A 81 6.74 7.29 10.16
CA VAL A 81 6.27 8.59 10.67
C VAL A 81 5.45 8.39 11.94
N ASP A 82 5.38 9.37 12.83
CA ASP A 82 4.54 9.23 14.02
C ASP A 82 3.06 9.44 13.69
N LYS A 83 2.77 10.17 12.62
CA LYS A 83 1.41 10.51 12.21
C LYS A 83 1.31 10.80 10.73
N ILE A 84 0.20 10.35 10.13
CA ILE A 84 -0.20 10.66 8.75
C ILE A 84 -1.53 11.40 8.81
N THR A 85 -1.57 12.62 8.26
CA THR A 85 -2.79 13.42 8.13
C THR A 85 -3.06 13.70 6.66
N ILE A 86 -4.22 13.26 6.17
CA ILE A 86 -4.67 13.53 4.80
C ILE A 86 -5.78 14.56 4.83
N GLN A 87 -5.59 15.61 4.04
CA GLN A 87 -6.52 16.70 3.86
C GLN A 87 -6.94 16.76 2.40
N TYR A 88 -8.24 16.94 2.17
CA TYR A 88 -8.80 17.13 0.85
C TYR A 88 -9.30 18.55 0.77
N LYS A 89 -8.78 19.32 -0.17
CA LYS A 89 -9.18 20.70 -0.39
C LYS A 89 -9.94 20.82 -1.70
N TYR A 90 -11.13 21.38 -1.63
CA TYR A 90 -11.96 21.72 -2.78
C TYR A 90 -12.37 23.19 -2.66
N ARG A 91 -11.85 24.04 -3.57
CA ARG A 91 -11.96 25.51 -3.46
C ARG A 91 -11.44 26.00 -2.09
N ASP A 92 -12.25 26.73 -1.33
CA ASP A 92 -11.90 27.24 0.01
C ASP A 92 -12.23 26.26 1.14
N ASN A 93 -12.85 25.11 0.84
CA ASN A 93 -13.22 24.12 1.84
C ASN A 93 -12.12 23.08 2.02
N VAL A 94 -11.70 22.86 3.27
CA VAL A 94 -10.77 21.79 3.64
C VAL A 94 -11.53 20.74 4.45
N CYS A 95 -11.64 19.54 3.88
CA CYS A 95 -12.16 18.37 4.55
C CYS A 95 -10.98 17.54 5.07
N ARG A 96 -10.96 17.23 6.37
CA ARG A 96 -9.98 16.30 6.94
C ARG A 96 -10.52 14.87 6.86
N GLY A 97 -9.67 13.93 6.50
CA GLY A 97 -9.99 12.52 6.71
C GLY A 97 -10.19 12.25 8.21
N ASN A 98 -11.31 11.64 8.59
CA ASN A 98 -11.65 11.39 9.99
C ASN A 98 -10.89 10.19 10.62
N LYS A 99 -9.99 9.54 9.87
CA LYS A 99 -9.23 8.39 10.36
C LYS A 99 -7.73 8.62 10.18
N GLN A 100 -6.99 8.35 11.25
CA GLN A 100 -5.56 8.15 11.18
C GLN A 100 -5.30 7.00 10.21
N GLN A 101 -4.44 7.24 9.21
CA GLN A 101 -4.04 6.21 8.28
C GLN A 101 -2.78 5.54 8.78
N ASP A 102 -2.81 4.20 8.80
CA ASP A 102 -1.67 3.40 9.22
C ASP A 102 -0.56 3.39 8.15
N VAL A 103 -0.95 3.48 6.88
CA VAL A 103 -0.08 3.46 5.70
C VAL A 103 -0.63 4.40 4.64
N TYR A 104 0.25 5.06 3.88
CA TYR A 104 -0.12 5.85 2.71
C TYR A 104 0.98 5.86 1.64
N ILE A 105 0.61 5.78 0.36
CA ILE A 105 1.53 5.88 -0.78
C ILE A 105 1.23 7.19 -1.53
N ASP A 106 2.14 8.16 -1.46
CA ASP A 106 2.07 9.42 -2.22
C ASP A 106 2.85 9.27 -3.54
N LEU A 107 2.13 9.13 -4.65
CA LEU A 107 2.72 9.03 -5.98
C LEU A 107 3.39 10.32 -6.46
N ARG A 108 3.03 11.48 -5.91
CA ARG A 108 3.58 12.78 -6.37
C ARG A 108 5.01 12.97 -5.86
N THR A 109 5.26 12.50 -4.65
CA THR A 109 6.58 12.54 -4.01
C THR A 109 7.32 11.21 -4.10
N ASN A 110 6.67 10.15 -4.62
CA ASN A 110 7.15 8.77 -4.63
C ASN A 110 7.52 8.30 -3.22
N GLN A 111 6.60 8.50 -2.27
CA GLN A 111 6.83 8.17 -0.87
C GLN A 111 5.83 7.13 -0.37
N PHE A 112 6.36 6.09 0.27
CA PHE A 112 5.58 5.14 1.05
C PHE A 112 5.77 5.49 2.53
N TYR A 113 4.70 5.95 3.16
CA TYR A 113 4.63 6.25 4.59
C TYR A 113 3.97 5.10 5.36
N ILE A 114 4.54 4.76 6.51
CA ILE A 114 3.89 3.90 7.51
C ILE A 114 4.00 4.55 8.89
N LEU A 115 2.98 4.37 9.74
CA LEU A 115 3.11 4.78 11.13
C LEU A 115 4.21 3.98 11.84
N LYS A 116 5.00 4.66 12.67
CA LYS A 116 6.14 4.08 13.39
C LYS A 116 5.74 2.86 14.22
N GLU A 117 4.57 2.89 14.85
CA GLU A 117 4.02 1.77 15.61
C GLU A 117 3.77 0.50 14.77
N TYR A 118 3.64 0.63 13.45
CA TYR A 118 3.41 -0.46 12.51
C TYR A 118 4.62 -0.77 11.62
N GLU A 119 5.78 -0.17 11.85
CA GLU A 119 7.03 -0.42 11.09
C GLU A 119 7.49 -1.89 11.14
N HIS A 120 6.97 -2.70 12.06
CA HIS A 120 7.29 -4.13 12.13
C HIS A 120 6.17 -5.02 11.53
N SER A 121 5.15 -4.42 10.91
CA SER A 121 3.96 -5.14 10.46
C SER A 121 3.99 -5.43 8.96
N GLU A 122 4.59 -6.56 8.59
CA GLU A 122 4.60 -7.04 7.19
C GLU A 122 3.19 -7.11 6.57
N LEU A 123 2.19 -7.44 7.38
CA LEU A 123 0.80 -7.47 6.94
C LEU A 123 0.35 -6.12 6.37
N ARG A 124 0.70 -5.02 7.03
CA ARG A 124 0.34 -3.67 6.60
C ARG A 124 1.05 -3.27 5.31
N TYR A 125 2.28 -3.73 5.12
CA TYR A 125 3.02 -3.54 3.86
C TYR A 125 2.33 -4.24 2.70
N ILE A 126 1.97 -5.51 2.90
CA ILE A 126 1.32 -6.33 1.89
C ILE A 126 -0.02 -5.71 1.50
N ASP A 127 -0.87 -5.41 2.49
CA ASP A 127 -2.21 -4.88 2.22
C ASP A 127 -2.13 -3.55 1.46
N ALA A 128 -1.22 -2.64 1.86
CA ALA A 128 -1.04 -1.37 1.16
C ALA A 128 -0.51 -1.52 -0.27
N ILE A 129 0.42 -2.44 -0.53
CA ILE A 129 0.92 -2.71 -1.89
C ILE A 129 -0.17 -3.34 -2.75
N VAL A 130 -0.97 -4.26 -2.19
CA VAL A 130 -2.10 -4.88 -2.91
C VAL A 130 -3.13 -3.82 -3.28
N ASP A 131 -3.53 -2.98 -2.33
CA ASP A 131 -4.50 -1.91 -2.55
C ASP A 131 -4.00 -0.91 -3.60
N PHE A 132 -2.69 -0.64 -3.61
CA PHE A 132 -2.04 0.23 -4.58
C PHE A 132 -1.95 -0.36 -5.99
N ILE A 133 -1.68 -1.66 -6.13
CA ILE A 133 -1.56 -2.33 -7.42
C ILE A 133 -2.93 -2.60 -8.03
N LEU A 134 -3.88 -3.08 -7.22
CA LEU A 134 -5.22 -3.48 -7.63
C LEU A 134 -6.26 -2.43 -7.23
N THR A 135 -5.90 -1.16 -7.33
CA THR A 135 -6.85 -0.07 -7.10
C THR A 135 -8.02 -0.24 -8.07
N ASN A 136 -9.24 -0.35 -7.54
CA ASN A 136 -10.51 -0.54 -8.27
C ASN A 136 -10.82 -1.93 -8.84
N GLU A 137 -10.09 -2.95 -8.41
CA GLU A 137 -10.44 -4.33 -8.70
C GLU A 137 -11.38 -4.93 -7.64
N SER A 138 -12.02 -6.05 -7.97
CA SER A 138 -12.94 -6.70 -7.04
C SER A 138 -12.22 -7.15 -5.76
N ALA A 139 -12.93 -7.08 -4.63
CA ALA A 139 -12.40 -7.54 -3.33
C ALA A 139 -11.92 -9.01 -3.36
N ASP A 140 -12.51 -9.85 -4.21
CA ASP A 140 -12.07 -11.24 -4.42
C ASP A 140 -10.69 -11.32 -5.09
N LYS A 141 -10.41 -10.46 -6.09
CA LYS A 141 -9.09 -10.38 -6.72
C LYS A 141 -8.04 -9.84 -5.76
N GLN A 142 -8.38 -8.82 -4.99
CA GLN A 142 -7.52 -8.26 -3.94
C GLN A 142 -7.17 -9.31 -2.89
N LEU A 143 -8.17 -10.01 -2.34
CA LEU A 143 -7.96 -11.07 -1.36
C LEU A 143 -7.08 -12.20 -1.92
N LYS A 144 -7.34 -12.65 -3.14
CA LYS A 144 -6.51 -13.67 -3.81
C LYS A 144 -5.07 -13.18 -3.92
N LEU A 145 -4.84 -11.96 -4.39
CA LEU A 145 -3.49 -11.41 -4.50
C LEU A 145 -2.79 -11.32 -3.14
N THR A 146 -3.47 -10.81 -2.11
CA THR A 146 -2.94 -10.78 -0.74
C THR A 146 -2.50 -12.17 -0.28
N LEU A 147 -3.31 -13.21 -0.52
CA LEU A 147 -2.95 -14.58 -0.16
C LEU A 147 -1.76 -15.10 -0.97
N TYR A 148 -1.64 -14.75 -2.24
CA TYR A 148 -0.50 -15.14 -3.07
C TYR A 148 0.79 -14.45 -2.63
N ILE A 149 0.76 -13.14 -2.42
CA ILE A 149 1.92 -12.39 -1.92
C ILE A 149 2.36 -12.96 -0.57
N LYS A 150 1.42 -13.20 0.36
CA LYS A 150 1.73 -13.86 1.65
C LYS A 150 2.43 -15.21 1.47
N LYS A 151 1.96 -16.06 0.54
CA LYS A 151 2.61 -17.35 0.27
C LYS A 151 4.01 -17.20 -0.31
N ILE A 152 4.21 -16.29 -1.26
CA ILE A 152 5.53 -16.02 -1.87
C ILE A 152 6.51 -15.56 -0.78
N LEU A 153 6.08 -14.65 0.09
CA LEU A 153 6.87 -14.16 1.21
C LEU A 153 7.25 -15.25 2.20
N GLN A 154 6.28 -16.09 2.58
CA GLN A 154 6.54 -17.23 3.47
C GLN A 154 7.57 -18.20 2.89
N ILE A 155 7.50 -18.45 1.58
CA ILE A 155 8.48 -19.30 0.89
C ILE A 155 9.86 -18.62 0.88
N TYR A 156 9.93 -17.34 0.52
CA TYR A 156 11.16 -16.57 0.48
C TYR A 156 11.84 -16.51 1.86
N GLN A 157 11.10 -16.17 2.91
CA GLN A 157 11.60 -16.12 4.28
C GLN A 157 12.16 -17.49 4.72
N ARG A 158 11.52 -18.60 4.35
CA ARG A 158 12.02 -19.95 4.64
C ARG A 158 13.31 -20.30 3.89
N LEU A 159 13.46 -19.82 2.65
CA LEU A 159 14.60 -20.14 1.79
C LEU A 159 15.83 -19.25 2.06
N VAL A 160 15.61 -17.96 2.34
CA VAL A 160 16.67 -16.95 2.52
C VAL A 160 17.07 -16.79 3.97
N PHE A 161 16.13 -16.99 4.89
CA PHE A 161 16.38 -17.05 6.33
C PHE A 161 15.92 -18.42 6.85
N PRO A 162 16.61 -19.52 6.48
CA PRO A 162 16.34 -20.81 7.12
C PRO A 162 16.65 -20.60 8.59
N LYS A 163 15.62 -20.47 9.42
CA LYS A 163 15.78 -20.32 10.87
C LYS A 163 16.75 -21.40 11.32
N SER A 164 17.91 -20.99 11.80
CA SER A 164 18.72 -21.81 12.68
C SER A 164 17.79 -22.28 13.80
N SER A 165 17.63 -23.59 13.87
CA SER A 165 16.74 -24.38 14.71
C SER A 165 16.56 -23.81 16.12
N GLY A 166 15.32 -23.71 16.59
CA GLY A 166 14.99 -23.40 17.98
C GLY A 166 13.50 -23.59 18.27
N LEU A 167 13.18 -24.66 19.01
CA LEU A 167 11.84 -25.06 19.43
C LEU A 167 11.01 -23.92 20.06
N LEU A 168 9.72 -23.91 19.78
CA LEU A 168 8.68 -23.79 20.81
C LEU A 168 7.41 -24.46 20.29
N VAL A 169 7.28 -25.73 20.65
CA VAL A 169 6.00 -26.43 20.73
C VAL A 169 5.21 -25.72 21.82
N THR A 170 4.26 -24.86 21.46
CA THR A 170 3.19 -24.51 22.39
C THR A 170 2.11 -25.56 22.23
N GLN A 171 2.03 -26.44 23.23
CA GLN A 171 0.92 -27.36 23.44
C GLN A 171 -0.38 -26.57 23.55
N GLU A 172 -1.39 -26.96 22.77
CA GLU A 172 -2.78 -26.59 23.06
C GLU A 172 -3.23 -27.30 24.34
N PRO A 173 -3.92 -26.63 25.28
CA PRO A 173 -4.60 -27.33 26.35
C PRO A 173 -5.94 -27.87 25.84
N LEU A 174 -6.22 -29.12 26.23
CA LEU A 174 -7.49 -29.84 26.10
C LEU A 174 -8.66 -29.10 26.76
#